data_AF-A0AAW7DDT0-F1
#
_entry.id   AF-A0AAW7DDT0-F1
#
_cell.length_a   1.000
_cell.length_b   1.000
_cell.length_c   1.000
_cell.angle_alpha   90.00
_cell.angle_beta   90.00
_cell.angle_gamma   90.00
#
_symmetry.space_group_name_H-M   'P 1'
#
loop_
_entity.id
_entity.type
_entity.pdbx_description
1 polymer ?
#
loop_
_entity_poly.entity_id
_entity_poly.type
_entity_poly.pdbx_seq_one_letter_code
_entity_poly.pdbx_strand_id
1 'polypeptide(L)'
;MTFDELLILIERNNFKSKVDFTIAIKLFDAENDWPEESITINEFINKIEMEIGDDIFYQNLVSKLDSYNSINNAWKVESLMSVKDIIELDVTRNFKSIINEFIENNKIEL
;
A
#
# COMPACT_ATOMS: atom_id res chain seq x y z
N MET A 1 4.13 5.03 11.30
CA MET A 1 5.30 4.61 10.52
C MET A 1 5.42 5.54 9.32
N THR A 2 6.60 6.11 9.10
CA THR A 2 6.95 6.90 7.91
C THR A 2 7.46 6.00 6.78
N PHE A 3 7.54 6.52 5.55
CA PHE A 3 8.17 5.77 4.45
C PHE A 3 9.69 5.63 4.62
N ASP A 4 10.35 6.56 5.31
CA ASP A 4 11.76 6.40 5.71
C ASP A 4 11.95 5.21 6.67
N GLU A 5 11.06 5.07 7.67
CA GLU A 5 11.09 3.91 8.58
C GLU A 5 10.82 2.60 7.83
N LEU A 6 9.91 2.62 6.86
CA LEU A 6 9.63 1.47 5.99
C LEU A 6 10.87 1.08 5.15
N LEU A 7 11.57 2.06 4.57
CA LEU A 7 12.79 1.82 3.81
C LEU A 7 13.88 1.18 4.69
N ILE A 8 14.07 1.70 5.90
CA ILE A 8 15.01 1.11 6.87
C ILE A 8 14.64 -0.35 7.20
N LEU A 9 13.35 -0.66 7.34
CA LEU A 9 12.88 -2.04 7.56
C LEU A 9 13.21 -2.93 6.36
N ILE A 10 12.96 -2.45 5.14
CA ILE A 10 13.29 -3.16 3.89
C ILE A 10 14.79 -3.44 3.80
N GLU A 11 15.64 -2.44 4.01
CA GLU A 11 17.10 -2.56 3.93
C GLU A 11 17.68 -3.51 4.97
N ARG A 12 17.14 -3.48 6.20
CA ARG A 12 17.54 -4.42 7.26
C ARG A 12 17.12 -5.85 6.95
N ASN A 13 16.03 -6.02 6.19
CA ASN A 13 15.50 -7.31 5.75
C ASN A 13 15.32 -8.34 6.89
N ASN A 14 14.88 -7.88 8.07
CA ASN A 14 14.69 -8.70 9.27
C ASN A 14 13.21 -9.04 9.52
N PHE A 15 12.44 -9.25 8.45
CA PHE A 15 11.02 -9.58 8.55
C PHE A 15 10.82 -11.00 9.09
N LYS A 16 9.87 -11.15 10.02
CA LYS A 16 9.52 -12.46 10.58
C LYS A 16 8.73 -13.34 9.62
N SER A 17 8.06 -12.73 8.63
CA SER A 17 7.27 -13.43 7.63
C SER A 17 7.56 -12.94 6.22
N LYS A 18 7.44 -13.84 5.25
CA LYS A 18 7.49 -13.49 3.82
C LYS A 18 6.33 -12.57 3.42
N VAL A 19 5.19 -12.69 4.11
CA VAL A 19 4.02 -11.84 3.89
C VAL A 19 4.35 -10.39 4.25
N ASP A 20 4.94 -10.14 5.43
CA ASP A 20 5.33 -8.80 5.84
C ASP A 20 6.38 -8.20 4.90
N PHE A 21 7.37 -8.99 4.47
CA PHE A 21 8.34 -8.52 3.47
C PHE A 21 7.66 -8.14 2.15
N THR A 22 6.69 -8.93 1.68
CA THR A 22 5.93 -8.64 0.46
C THR A 22 5.12 -7.35 0.60
N ILE A 23 4.44 -7.18 1.74
CA ILE A 23 3.69 -5.96 2.05
C ILE A 23 4.63 -4.75 2.05
N ALA A 24 5.80 -4.85 2.69
CA ALA A 24 6.74 -3.74 2.78
C ALA A 24 7.20 -3.26 1.40
N ILE A 25 7.64 -4.18 0.54
CA ILE A 25 8.07 -3.86 -0.83
C ILE A 25 6.92 -3.24 -1.63
N LYS A 26 5.76 -3.89 -1.64
CA LYS A 26 4.62 -3.42 -2.44
C LYS A 26 4.06 -2.10 -1.95
N LEU A 27 4.13 -1.82 -0.64
CA LEU A 27 3.69 -0.56 -0.08
C LEU A 27 4.64 0.57 -0.47
N PHE A 28 5.94 0.29 -0.50
CA PHE A 28 6.96 1.24 -0.96
C PHE A 28 6.81 1.53 -2.45
N ASP A 29 6.66 0.49 -3.29
CA ASP A 29 6.40 0.63 -4.72
C ASP A 29 5.13 1.46 -4.97
N ALA A 30 4.05 1.16 -4.22
CA ALA A 30 2.77 1.87 -4.36
C ALA A 30 2.89 3.37 -4.08
N GLU A 31 3.67 3.78 -3.08
CA GLU A 31 3.86 5.20 -2.79
C GLU A 31 4.76 5.88 -3.82
N ASN A 32 5.85 5.21 -4.23
CA ASN A 32 6.78 5.74 -5.21
C ASN A 32 6.13 5.97 -6.59
N ASP A 33 5.15 5.15 -6.94
CA ASP A 33 4.36 5.30 -8.17
C ASP A 33 3.18 6.26 -8.02
N TRP A 34 2.87 6.75 -6.81
CA TRP A 34 1.79 7.71 -6.63
C TRP A 34 2.25 9.13 -6.99
N PRO A 35 1.46 9.95 -7.72
CA PRO A 35 1.91 11.26 -8.20
C PRO A 35 2.28 12.29 -7.12
N GLU A 36 1.85 12.07 -5.88
CA GLU A 36 2.05 13.00 -4.77
C GLU A 36 2.68 12.29 -3.58
N GLU A 37 3.90 12.67 -3.22
CA GLU A 37 4.64 12.09 -2.10
C GLU A 37 3.84 12.09 -0.78
N SER A 38 3.98 11.03 -0.01
CA SER A 38 3.40 10.87 1.33
C SER A 38 4.50 10.65 2.34
N ILE A 39 4.52 11.43 3.42
CA ILE A 39 5.55 11.28 4.47
C ILE A 39 5.24 10.03 5.30
N THR A 40 3.96 9.79 5.57
CA THR A 40 3.51 8.65 6.38
C THR A 40 2.66 7.66 5.59
N ILE A 41 2.71 6.40 6.00
CA ILE A 41 1.86 5.35 5.43
C ILE A 41 0.37 5.69 5.59
N ASN A 42 -0.02 6.34 6.68
CA ASN A 42 -1.42 6.73 6.90
C ASN A 42 -1.85 7.87 5.96
N GLU A 43 -0.97 8.82 5.64
CA GLU A 43 -1.25 9.83 4.61
C GLU A 43 -1.47 9.17 3.26
N PHE A 44 -0.62 8.21 2.88
CA PHE A 44 -0.78 7.45 1.64
C PHE A 44 -2.12 6.70 1.60
N ILE A 45 -2.46 5.95 2.65
CA ILE A 45 -3.75 5.26 2.76
C ILE A 45 -4.91 6.23 2.55
N ASN A 46 -4.90 7.39 3.22
CA ASN A 46 -5.96 8.38 3.08
C ASN A 46 -6.06 8.93 1.65
N LYS A 47 -4.93 9.14 0.95
CA LYS A 47 -4.94 9.58 -0.46
C LYS A 47 -5.59 8.53 -1.37
N ILE A 48 -5.28 7.25 -1.16
CA ILE A 48 -5.88 6.17 -1.93
C ILE A 48 -7.38 6.02 -1.59
N GLU A 49 -7.76 6.06 -0.32
CA GLU A 49 -9.17 6.06 0.12
C GLU A 49 -9.94 7.23 -0.52
N MET A 50 -9.35 8.43 -0.60
CA MET A 50 -9.94 9.58 -1.29
C MET A 50 -10.09 9.37 -2.80
N GLU A 51 -9.11 8.76 -3.47
CA GLU A 51 -9.20 8.44 -4.89
C GLU A 51 -10.28 7.39 -5.18
N ILE A 52 -10.39 6.38 -4.32
CA ILE A 52 -11.42 5.33 -4.40
C ILE A 52 -12.80 5.89 -4.06
N GLY A 53 -12.86 6.82 -3.10
CA GLY A 53 -14.09 7.37 -2.55
C GLY A 53 -14.70 6.54 -1.42
N ASP A 54 -13.96 5.55 -0.89
CA ASP A 54 -14.39 4.61 0.16
C ASP A 54 -13.17 3.90 0.77
N ASP A 55 -13.39 3.09 1.81
CA ASP A 55 -12.41 2.12 2.31
C ASP A 55 -11.95 1.17 1.20
N ILE A 56 -10.67 0.85 1.11
CA ILE A 56 -10.11 0.10 -0.02
C ILE A 56 -10.31 -1.42 0.19
N PHE A 57 -11.28 -2.01 -0.51
CA PHE A 57 -11.50 -3.45 -0.60
C PHE A 57 -11.14 -3.96 -2.00
N TYR A 58 -10.97 -5.27 -2.16
CA TYR A 58 -10.62 -5.84 -3.47
C TYR A 58 -11.61 -5.42 -4.57
N GLN A 59 -12.92 -5.54 -4.33
CA GLN A 59 -13.92 -5.25 -5.38
C GLN A 59 -13.95 -3.79 -5.83
N ASN A 60 -13.81 -2.82 -4.91
CA ASN A 60 -13.89 -1.41 -5.27
C ASN A 60 -12.57 -0.91 -5.86
N LEU A 61 -11.43 -1.47 -5.45
CA LEU A 61 -10.14 -1.25 -6.09
C LEU A 61 -10.13 -1.73 -7.54
N VAL A 62 -10.59 -2.97 -7.80
CA VAL A 62 -10.69 -3.50 -9.16
C VAL A 62 -11.65 -2.66 -10.00
N SER A 63 -12.82 -2.30 -9.46
CA SER A 63 -13.77 -1.43 -10.17
C SER A 63 -13.17 -0.07 -10.50
N LYS A 64 -12.35 0.50 -9.60
CA LYS A 64 -11.63 1.75 -9.86
C LYS A 64 -10.56 1.57 -10.93
N LEU A 65 -9.76 0.52 -10.87
CA LEU A 65 -8.76 0.18 -11.88
C LEU A 65 -9.37 0.07 -13.28
N ASP A 66 -10.51 -0.61 -13.41
CA ASP A 66 -11.25 -0.74 -14.67
C ASP A 66 -11.78 0.61 -15.20
N SER A 67 -11.98 1.60 -14.33
CA SER A 67 -12.44 2.94 -14.71
C SER A 67 -11.32 3.84 -15.25
N TYR A 68 -10.05 3.50 -15.00
CA TYR A 68 -8.95 4.32 -15.47
C TYR A 68 -8.72 4.18 -16.97
N ASN A 69 -8.56 5.34 -17.62
CA ASN A 69 -7.84 5.38 -18.89
C ASN A 69 -6.33 5.36 -18.59
N SER A 70 -5.68 4.24 -18.89
CA SER A 70 -4.28 3.97 -18.57
C SER A 70 -3.28 4.96 -19.18
N ILE A 71 -3.63 5.64 -20.28
CA ILE A 71 -2.73 6.59 -20.95
C ILE A 71 -2.49 7.85 -20.11
N ASN A 72 -3.51 8.34 -19.39
CA ASN A 72 -3.42 9.60 -18.64
C ASN A 72 -3.11 9.40 -17.15
N ASN A 73 -3.17 8.16 -16.66
CA ASN A 73 -3.07 7.85 -15.23
C ASN A 73 -2.06 6.73 -14.95
N ALA A 74 -1.07 6.52 -15.83
CA ALA A 74 -0.15 5.38 -15.75
C ALA A 74 0.44 5.19 -14.34
N TRP A 75 0.98 6.25 -13.73
CA TRP A 75 1.55 6.21 -12.38
C TRP A 75 0.51 5.81 -11.31
N LYS A 76 -0.69 6.39 -11.34
CA LYS A 76 -1.78 5.98 -10.44
C LYS A 76 -2.17 4.52 -10.64
N VAL A 77 -2.19 4.03 -11.88
CA VAL A 77 -2.50 2.63 -12.17
C VAL A 77 -1.43 1.70 -11.59
N GLU A 78 -0.14 1.99 -11.79
CA GLU A 78 0.96 1.19 -11.21
C GLU A 78 0.89 1.17 -9.68
N SER A 79 0.68 2.35 -9.07
CA SER A 79 0.49 2.47 -7.62
C SER A 79 -0.67 1.60 -7.12
N LEU A 80 -1.83 1.69 -7.75
CA LEU A 80 -3.02 0.91 -7.37
C LEU A 80 -2.90 -0.58 -7.67
N MET A 81 -2.09 -0.98 -8.67
CA MET A 81 -1.75 -2.37 -8.90
C MET A 81 -0.89 -2.93 -7.75
N SER A 82 0.05 -2.16 -7.22
CA SER A 82 0.81 -2.53 -6.02
C SER A 82 -0.08 -2.61 -4.76
N VAL A 83 -1.06 -1.71 -4.61
CA VAL A 83 -2.10 -1.81 -3.57
C VAL A 83 -2.93 -3.10 -3.74
N LYS A 84 -3.28 -3.45 -4.99
CA LYS A 84 -4.02 -4.68 -5.30
C LYS A 84 -3.24 -5.92 -4.93
N ASP A 85 -1.94 -5.98 -5.25
CA ASP A 85 -1.07 -7.10 -4.87
C ASP A 85 -1.06 -7.33 -3.35
N ILE A 86 -1.14 -6.27 -2.54
CA ILE A 86 -1.23 -6.37 -1.08
C ILE A 86 -2.59 -6.94 -0.65
N ILE A 87 -3.69 -6.41 -1.20
CA ILE A 87 -5.04 -6.89 -0.85
C ILE A 87 -5.24 -8.34 -1.29
N GLU A 88 -4.62 -8.79 -2.37
CA GLU A 88 -4.69 -10.18 -2.84
C GLU A 88 -4.07 -11.20 -1.87
N LEU A 89 -3.23 -10.76 -0.92
CA LEU A 89 -2.74 -11.61 0.17
C LEU A 89 -3.87 -12.06 1.10
N ASP A 90 -4.91 -11.23 1.27
CA ASP A 90 -6.15 -11.56 1.97
C ASP A 90 -7.32 -10.67 1.48
N VAL A 91 -8.03 -11.14 0.45
CA VAL A 91 -9.12 -10.40 -0.20
C VAL A 91 -10.35 -10.18 0.69
N THR A 92 -10.41 -10.80 1.87
CA THR A 92 -11.55 -10.66 2.80
C THR A 92 -11.45 -9.39 3.66
N ARG A 93 -10.30 -8.72 3.63
CA ARG A 93 -9.98 -7.56 4.46
C ARG A 93 -9.79 -6.31 3.61
N ASN A 94 -10.00 -5.14 4.23
CA ASN A 94 -9.62 -3.88 3.61
C ASN A 94 -8.11 -3.62 3.77
N PHE A 95 -7.57 -2.82 2.85
CA PHE A 95 -6.15 -2.45 2.80
C PHE A 95 -5.64 -1.92 4.14
N LYS A 96 -6.34 -0.94 4.73
CA LYS A 96 -5.96 -0.30 6.00
C LYS A 96 -5.77 -1.32 7.12
N SER A 97 -6.65 -2.32 7.23
CA SER A 97 -6.54 -3.35 8.26
C SER A 97 -5.33 -4.26 8.06
N ILE A 98 -4.98 -4.59 6.81
CA ILE A 98 -3.78 -5.37 6.47
C ILE A 98 -2.53 -4.57 6.84
N ILE A 99 -2.49 -3.29 6.45
CA ILE A 99 -1.35 -2.42 6.73
C ILE A 99 -1.19 -2.15 8.24
N ASN A 100 -2.28 -1.97 8.98
CA ASN A 100 -2.20 -1.78 10.43
C ASN A 100 -1.59 -3.00 11.13
N GLU A 101 -1.98 -4.21 10.74
CA GLU A 101 -1.37 -5.43 11.28
C GLU A 101 0.12 -5.52 10.92
N PHE A 102 0.48 -5.23 9.67
CA PHE A 102 1.88 -5.16 9.24
C PHE A 102 2.68 -4.17 10.11
N ILE A 103 2.15 -2.97 10.35
CA ILE A 103 2.81 -1.95 11.18
C ILE A 103 2.99 -2.47 12.61
N GLU A 104 1.95 -3.07 13.21
CA GLU A 104 2.03 -3.63 14.56
C GLU A 104 3.09 -4.73 14.67
N ASN A 105 3.18 -5.61 13.68
CA ASN A 105 4.16 -6.71 13.64
C ASN A 105 5.61 -6.22 13.47
N ASN A 106 5.80 -5.04 12.90
CA ASN A 106 7.10 -4.48 12.51
C ASN A 106 7.40 -3.14 13.19
N LYS A 107 6.78 -2.87 14.34
CA LYS A 107 7.15 -1.71 15.17
C LYS A 107 8.63 -1.79 15.53
N ILE A 108 9.37 -0.73 15.21
CA ILE A 108 10.73 -0.56 15.68
C ILE A 108 10.62 -0.19 17.17
N GLU A 109 11.01 -1.10 18.06
CA GLU A 109 11.25 -0.74 19.46
C GLU A 109 12.46 0.21 19.49
N LEU A 110 12.23 1.44 19.93
CA LEU A 110 13.26 2.47 20.16
C LEU A 110 13.93 2.29 21.52
#